data_AF-M5F4T8-F1
#
_entry.id   AF-M5F4T8-F1
#
_cell.length_a   1.000
_cell.length_b   1.000
_cell.length_c   1.000
_cell.angle_alpha   90.00
_cell.angle_beta   90.00
_cell.angle_gamma   90.00
#
_symmetry.space_group_name_H-M   'P 1'
#
loop_
_entity.id
_entity.type
_entity.pdbx_description
1 polymer ?
#
loop_
_entity_poly.entity_id
_entity_poly.type
_entity_poly.pdbx_seq_one_letter_code
_entity_poly.pdbx_strand_id
1 'polypeptide(L)' 'MMPAVAGRTPGGLTYQQAIGLIEGVSQRGRLAGFDLIEFQTPADIDGITAITAARLLVNVIGRIARQV' A
#
# COMPACT_ATOMS: atom_id res chain seq x y z
N MET A 1 3.12 6.48 7.29
CA MET A 1 1.91 7.09 6.67
C MET A 1 2.39 7.93 5.50
N MET A 2 1.59 8.00 4.43
CA MET A 2 1.96 8.52 3.11
C MET A 2 1.52 9.98 2.93
N PRO A 3 2.33 11.00 3.29
CA PRO A 3 1.95 12.40 3.14
C PRO A 3 1.89 12.85 1.67
N ALA A 4 2.59 12.20 0.75
CA ALA A 4 2.72 12.66 -0.63
C ALA A 4 1.53 12.20 -1.50
N VAL A 5 0.36 12.78 -1.22
CA VAL A 5 -0.89 12.58 -1.96
C VAL A 5 -1.60 13.92 -2.13
N ALA A 6 -2.36 14.09 -3.20
CA ALA A 6 -3.03 15.36 -3.50
C ALA A 6 -4.11 15.72 -2.46
N GLY A 7 -4.94 14.74 -2.07
CA GLY A 7 -6.04 14.91 -1.13
C GLY A 7 -5.72 14.37 0.26
N ARG A 8 -4.87 15.06 1.03
CA ARG A 8 -4.56 14.65 2.43
C ARG A 8 -5.79 14.79 3.32
N THR A 9 -6.11 13.75 4.08
CA THR A 9 -7.23 13.76 5.03
C THR A 9 -6.84 13.13 6.38
N PRO A 10 -7.40 13.62 7.50
CA PRO A 10 -7.24 12.96 8.79
C PRO A 10 -8.00 11.62 8.82
N GLY A 11 -7.58 10.70 9.69
CA GLY A 11 -8.27 9.41 9.88
C GLY A 11 -7.95 8.34 8.82
N GLY A 12 -6.91 8.53 8.03
CA GLY A 12 -6.44 7.52 7.07
C GLY A 12 -5.95 6.23 7.72
N LEU A 13 -5.76 5.18 6.90
CA LEU A 13 -5.32 3.87 7.34
C LEU A 13 -3.86 3.87 7.77
N THR A 14 -3.57 3.26 8.92
CA THR A 14 -2.19 2.95 9.31
C THR A 14 -1.56 1.95 8.35
N TYR A 15 -0.23 1.91 8.29
CA TYR A 15 0.48 0.90 7.50
C TYR A 15 0.04 -0.52 7.87
N GLN A 16 -0.09 -0.82 9.16
CA GLN A 16 -0.52 -2.13 9.63
C GLN A 16 -1.98 -2.44 9.24
N GLN A 17 -2.89 -1.46 9.30
CA GLN A 17 -4.27 -1.64 8.84
C GLN A 17 -4.32 -1.95 7.35
N ALA A 18 -3.54 -1.25 6.51
CA ALA A 18 -3.46 -1.51 5.08
C ALA A 18 -2.93 -2.94 4.79
N ILE A 19 -1.87 -3.36 5.47
CA ILE A 19 -1.33 -4.73 5.36
C ILE A 19 -2.37 -5.78 5.81
N GLY A 20 -3.11 -5.52 6.88
CA GLY A 20 -4.18 -6.40 7.35
C GLY A 20 -5.32 -6.55 6.34
N LEU A 21 -5.67 -5.50 5.60
CA LEU A 21 -6.65 -5.58 4.51
C LEU A 21 -6.13 -6.41 3.33
N ILE A 22 -4.88 -6.18 2.90
CA ILE A 22 -4.23 -6.96 1.83
C ILE A 22 -4.23 -8.46 2.21
N GLU A 23 -3.86 -8.77 3.44
CA GLU A 23 -3.93 -10.13 3.99
C GLU A 23 -5.34 -10.69 3.96
N GLY A 24 -6.32 -9.98 4.51
CA GLY A 24 -7.70 -10.44 4.59
C GLY A 24 -8.32 -10.71 3.22
N VAL A 25 -8.01 -9.88 2.21
CA VAL A 25 -8.45 -10.15 0.83
C VAL A 25 -7.75 -11.38 0.26
N SER A 26 -6.43 -11.53 0.49
CA SER A 26 -5.67 -12.68 -0.01
C SER A 26 -6.15 -14.03 0.55
N GLN A 27 -6.77 -14.04 1.73
CA GLN A 27 -7.35 -15.23 2.36
C GLN A 27 -8.74 -15.58 1.83
N ARG A 28 -9.43 -14.64 1.16
CA ARG A 28 -10.79 -14.82 0.65
C ARG A 28 -10.85 -15.10 -0.84
N GLY A 29 -9.76 -14.88 -1.57
CA GLY A 29 -9.71 -15.14 -3.00
C GLY A 29 -8.33 -14.86 -3.60
N ARG A 30 -8.22 -15.18 -4.89
CA ARG A 30 -6.99 -14.94 -5.65
C ARG A 30 -6.85 -13.46 -5.97
N LEU A 31 -5.70 -12.88 -5.63
CA LEU A 31 -5.34 -11.52 -6.03
C LEU A 31 -4.91 -11.55 -7.50
N ALA A 32 -5.75 -11.02 -8.38
CA ALA A 32 -5.46 -10.97 -9.82
C ALA A 32 -4.48 -9.85 -10.20
N GLY A 33 -4.37 -8.82 -9.37
CA GLY A 33 -3.51 -7.66 -9.60
C GLY A 33 -3.62 -6.64 -8.48
N PHE A 34 -2.79 -5.61 -8.54
CA PHE A 34 -2.75 -4.49 -7.59
C PHE A 34 -2.21 -3.25 -8.29
N ASP A 35 -2.77 -2.09 -7.94
CA ASP A 35 -2.38 -0.80 -8.48
C ASP A 35 -2.05 0.17 -7.34
N LEU A 36 -1.04 1.02 -7.56
CA LEU A 36 -0.61 2.04 -6.62
C LEU A 36 -0.60 3.39 -7.32
N ILE A 37 -1.60 4.20 -6.99
CA ILE A 37 -1.87 5.50 -7.62
C ILE A 37 -1.76 6.64 -6.60
N GLU A 38 -1.93 7.88 -7.08
CA GLU A 38 -1.97 9.11 -6.27
C GLU A 38 -0.68 9.43 -5.47
N PHE A 39 0.42 8.72 -5.75
CA PHE A 39 1.72 9.09 -5.22
C PHE A 39 2.24 10.36 -5.90
N GLN A 40 2.35 11.45 -5.14
CA GLN A 40 2.83 12.74 -5.60
C GLN A 40 4.29 12.97 -5.20
N THR A 41 5.24 12.51 -6.03
CA THR A 41 6.69 12.58 -5.76
C THR A 41 7.20 13.93 -5.22
N PRO A 42 6.81 15.10 -5.77
CA PRO A 42 7.29 16.39 -5.26
C PRO A 42 6.88 16.71 -3.82
N ALA A 43 5.83 16.07 -3.32
CA ALA A 43 5.33 16.24 -1.96
C ALA A 43 5.90 15.19 -0.98
N ASP A 44 6.85 14.37 -1.43
CA ASP A 44 7.42 13.30 -0.61
C ASP A 44 8.54 13.79 0.30
N ILE A 45 8.18 13.99 1.56
CA ILE A 45 9.10 14.44 2.59
C ILE A 45 9.95 13.24 3.01
N ASP A 46 11.27 13.38 2.88
CA ASP A 46 12.28 12.37 3.23
C ASP A 46 12.05 10.98 2.60
N GLY A 47 11.32 10.91 1.48
CA GLY A 47 11.01 9.65 0.80
C GLY A 47 10.05 8.73 1.58
N ILE A 48 9.36 9.24 2.60
CA ILE A 48 8.56 8.40 3.50
C ILE A 48 7.34 7.78 2.82
N THR A 49 6.78 8.46 1.80
CA THR A 49 5.69 7.96 0.99
C THR A 49 6.20 6.89 0.05
N ALA A 50 7.32 7.12 -0.64
CA ALA A 50 7.95 6.15 -1.51
C ALA A 50 8.29 4.85 -0.77
N ILE A 51 8.91 4.93 0.41
CA ILE A 51 9.26 3.72 1.18
C ILE A 51 8.03 3.00 1.70
N THR A 52 6.96 3.73 2.07
CA THR A 52 5.69 3.11 2.49
C THR A 52 5.01 2.42 1.30
N ALA A 53 4.94 3.07 0.15
CA ALA A 53 4.39 2.54 -1.09
C ALA A 53 5.12 1.27 -1.55
N ALA A 54 6.46 1.31 -1.57
CA ALA A 54 7.29 0.17 -1.93
C ALA A 54 7.06 -1.03 -0.99
N ARG A 55 6.92 -0.78 0.33
CA ARG A 55 6.62 -1.83 1.30
C ARG A 55 5.23 -2.45 1.09
N LEU A 56 4.23 -1.65 0.75
CA LEU A 56 2.91 -2.15 0.38
C LEU A 56 2.99 -3.03 -0.87
N LEU A 57 3.68 -2.57 -1.92
CA LEU A 57 3.88 -3.33 -3.17
C LEU A 57 4.58 -4.67 -2.92
N VAL A 58 5.68 -4.69 -2.17
CA VAL A 58 6.41 -5.93 -1.85
C VAL A 58 5.53 -6.89 -1.03
N ASN A 59 4.69 -6.36 -0.12
CA ASN A 59 3.76 -7.21 0.61
C ASN A 59 2.76 -7.89 -0.34
N VAL A 60 2.16 -7.13 -1.26
CA VAL A 60 1.20 -7.64 -2.24
C VAL A 60 1.85 -8.66 -3.18
N ILE A 61 3.01 -8.34 -3.75
CA ILE A 61 3.78 -9.27 -4.60
C ILE A 61 4.04 -10.56 -3.83
N GLY A 62 4.47 -10.45 -2.57
CA GLY A 62 4.67 -11.61 -1.71
C GLY A 62 3.40 -12.44 -1.52
N ARG A 63 2.23 -11.80 -1.33
CA ARG A 63 0.95 -12.51 -1.22
C ARG A 63 0.62 -13.23 -2.52
N ILE A 64 0.67 -12.53 -3.66
CA ILE A 64 0.41 -13.10 -5.00
C ILE A 64 1.32 -14.31 -5.26
N ALA A 65 2.63 -14.16 -5.02
CA ALA A 65 3.61 -15.23 -5.27
C ALA A 65 3.41 -16.47 -4.39
N ARG A 66 2.68 -16.38 -3.28
CA ARG A 66 2.38 -17.48 -2.35
C ARG A 66 0.95 -18.00 -2.44
N GLN A 67 0.13 -17.47 -3.35
CA GLN A 67 -1.18 -18.04 -3.66
C GLN A 67 -0.98 -19.28 -4.54
N VAL A 68 -0.67 -20.41 -3.88
CA VAL A 68 -0.61 -21.76 -4.47
C VAL A 68 -1.97 -22.44 -4.43
#